data_AF-A0AAW3RTZ9-F1
#
_entry.id   AF-A0AAW3RTZ9-F1
#
_cell.length_a   1.000
_cell.length_b   1.000
_cell.length_c   1.000
_cell.angle_alpha   90.00
_cell.angle_beta   90.00
_cell.angle_gamma   90.00
#
_symmetry.space_group_name_H-M   'P 1'
#
loop_
_entity.id
_entity.type
_entity.pdbx_description
1 polymer ?
#
loop_
_entity_poly.entity_id
_entity_poly.type
_entity_poly.pdbx_seq_one_letter_code
_entity_poly.pdbx_strand_id
1 'polypeptide(L)'
;MKNIYFCILMLFAVSGVSPAFAEIYWSKLELMEKTLCKDIMKGENYHELYICTDRMLADSTEKLEQKNKEAINFLSTLITIEDEEDAVKLFKADQAAWKNYVVHRCAYRGHPYIKDSPVYLSNKDLCEAVENYRRIESLDGELNIP
;
A
#
# COMPACT_ATOMS: atom_id res chain seq x y z
N MET A 1 7.94 33.15 39.85
CA MET A 1 8.07 31.69 39.69
C MET A 1 7.49 31.35 38.34
N LYS A 2 8.39 31.05 37.41
CA LYS A 2 8.21 31.01 35.97
C LYS A 2 7.94 29.57 35.53
N ASN A 3 7.04 29.41 34.56
CA ASN A 3 7.15 28.48 33.43
C ASN A 3 7.58 27.03 33.75
N ILE A 4 6.69 26.24 34.36
CA ILE A 4 6.86 24.76 34.42
C ILE A 4 5.67 24.02 33.77
N TYR A 5 4.67 24.71 33.23
CA TYR A 5 3.50 24.06 32.61
C TYR A 5 3.57 23.90 31.09
N PHE A 6 4.60 24.40 30.41
CA PHE A 6 4.67 24.38 28.94
C PHE A 6 5.44 23.20 28.33
N CYS A 7 6.13 22.37 29.14
CA CYS A 7 6.96 21.28 28.61
C CYS A 7 6.28 19.90 28.57
N ILE A 8 5.09 19.72 29.17
CA ILE A 8 4.42 18.41 29.18
C ILE A 8 3.50 18.22 27.95
N LEU A 9 3.09 19.31 27.29
CA LEU A 9 2.22 19.25 26.10
C LEU A 9 2.96 18.98 24.78
N MET A 10 4.29 19.01 24.75
CA MET A 10 5.07 18.69 23.54
C MET A 10 5.56 17.24 23.47
N LEU A 11 5.29 16.41 24.49
CA LEU A 11 5.72 15.01 24.50
C LEU A 11 4.80 14.07 23.71
N PHE A 12 3.65 14.54 23.22
CA PHE A 12 2.74 13.75 22.38
C PHE A 12 2.86 14.07 20.87
N ALA A 13 3.74 14.99 20.48
CA ALA A 13 3.91 15.38 19.07
C ALA A 13 5.05 14.64 18.34
N VAL A 14 5.76 13.71 19.00
CA VAL A 14 6.95 13.05 18.42
C VAL A 14 6.95 11.52 18.55
N SER A 15 5.81 10.90 18.84
CA SER A 15 5.64 9.47 18.60
C SER A 15 5.25 9.24 17.14
N GLY A 16 6.17 9.58 16.23
CA GLY A 16 6.22 9.03 14.88
C GLY A 16 6.57 7.53 14.92
N VAL A 17 5.85 6.78 15.75
CA VAL A 17 5.91 5.33 15.77
C VAL A 17 5.20 4.94 14.48
N SER A 18 5.99 4.71 13.42
CA SER A 18 5.53 3.94 12.27
C SER A 18 4.77 2.75 12.83
N PRO A 19 3.49 2.53 12.45
CA PRO A 19 2.76 1.38 12.93
C PRO A 19 3.64 0.14 12.74
N ALA A 20 3.65 -0.75 13.72
CA ALA A 20 4.37 -2.01 13.55
C ALA A 20 3.93 -2.62 12.21
N PHE A 21 4.85 -3.19 11.43
CA PHE A 21 4.52 -3.64 10.06
C PHE A 21 3.31 -4.58 10.00
N ALA A 22 2.88 -5.24 11.08
CA ALA A 22 1.63 -5.98 11.11
C ALA A 22 0.38 -5.07 11.11
N GLU A 23 0.43 -3.95 11.82
CA GLU A 23 -0.66 -2.99 12.04
C GLU A 23 -1.13 -2.34 10.74
N ILE A 24 -0.22 -2.02 9.80
CA ILE A 24 -0.59 -1.34 8.55
C ILE A 24 -1.62 -2.13 7.72
N TYR A 25 -1.56 -3.46 7.74
CA TYR A 25 -2.46 -4.31 6.96
C TYR A 25 -3.82 -4.43 7.63
N TRP A 26 -3.83 -4.60 8.96
CA TRP A 26 -5.06 -4.64 9.74
C TRP A 26 -5.79 -3.30 9.72
N SER A 27 -5.08 -2.18 9.90
CA SER A 27 -5.69 -0.85 9.81
C SER A 27 -6.27 -0.55 8.43
N LYS A 28 -5.62 -1.00 7.34
CA LYS A 28 -6.19 -0.85 5.99
C LYS A 28 -7.42 -1.74 5.81
N LEU A 29 -7.40 -2.97 6.32
CA LEU A 29 -8.57 -3.85 6.31
C LEU A 29 -9.75 -3.21 7.05
N GLU A 30 -9.56 -2.75 8.29
CA GLU A 30 -10.61 -2.07 9.08
C GLU A 30 -11.23 -0.86 8.36
N LEU A 31 -10.42 -0.12 7.61
CA LEU A 31 -10.91 0.97 6.75
C LEU A 31 -11.75 0.44 5.59
N MET A 32 -11.29 -0.62 4.92
CA MET A 32 -11.96 -1.22 3.76
C MET A 32 -13.25 -1.94 4.14
N GLU A 33 -13.32 -2.55 5.32
CA GLU A 33 -14.55 -3.11 5.90
C GLU A 33 -15.69 -2.08 5.96
N LYS A 34 -15.36 -0.84 6.33
CA LYS A 34 -16.33 0.26 6.45
C LYS A 34 -16.67 0.94 5.12
N THR A 35 -15.89 0.66 4.07
CA THR A 35 -15.98 1.35 2.78
C THR A 35 -16.25 0.37 1.65
N LEU A 36 -15.20 -0.26 1.12
CA LEU A 36 -15.22 -1.15 -0.04
C LEU A 36 -16.00 -2.46 0.20
N CYS A 37 -15.97 -2.99 1.43
CA CYS A 37 -16.54 -4.29 1.78
C CYS A 37 -17.77 -4.21 2.68
N LYS A 38 -18.35 -3.02 2.88
CA LYS A 38 -19.46 -2.79 3.84
C LYS A 38 -20.70 -3.65 3.57
N ASP A 39 -20.90 -4.09 2.33
CA ASP A 39 -22.01 -4.92 1.88
C ASP A 39 -21.79 -6.41 2.16
N ILE A 40 -20.53 -6.82 2.33
CA ILE A 40 -20.12 -8.21 2.57
C ILE A 40 -19.87 -8.45 4.06
N MET A 41 -19.13 -7.56 4.73
CA MET A 41 -18.66 -7.69 6.11
C MET A 41 -19.81 -7.42 7.09
N LYS A 42 -20.71 -8.38 7.24
CA LYS A 42 -21.92 -8.33 8.07
C LYS A 42 -21.88 -9.33 9.23
N GLY A 43 -20.94 -10.28 9.22
CA GLY A 43 -20.63 -11.21 10.29
C GLY A 43 -19.13 -11.49 10.35
N GLU A 44 -18.62 -11.83 11.53
CA GLU A 44 -17.19 -12.14 11.73
C GLU A 44 -16.84 -13.56 11.21
N ASN A 45 -17.24 -13.91 9.98
CA ASN A 45 -16.91 -15.20 9.38
C ASN A 45 -15.74 -15.10 8.40
N TYR A 46 -14.96 -16.18 8.36
CA TYR A 46 -13.74 -16.25 7.56
C TYR A 46 -13.99 -16.10 6.05
N HIS A 47 -15.18 -16.48 5.59
CA HIS A 47 -15.54 -16.42 4.17
C HIS A 47 -15.74 -14.96 3.70
N GLU A 48 -16.38 -14.13 4.52
CA GLU A 48 -16.54 -12.69 4.25
C GLU A 48 -15.19 -11.98 4.19
N LEU A 49 -14.27 -12.34 5.09
CA LEU A 49 -12.90 -11.82 5.05
C LEU A 49 -12.21 -12.16 3.72
N TYR A 50 -12.28 -13.42 3.27
CA TYR A 50 -11.69 -13.83 1.99
C TYR A 50 -12.26 -13.04 0.81
N ILE A 51 -13.59 -12.89 0.74
CA ILE A 51 -14.23 -12.10 -0.33
C ILE A 51 -13.80 -10.63 -0.25
N CYS A 52 -13.68 -10.07 0.96
CA CYS A 52 -13.24 -8.70 1.11
C CYS A 52 -11.79 -8.51 0.65
N THR A 53 -10.87 -9.40 1.02
CA THR A 53 -9.46 -9.29 0.62
C THR A 53 -9.27 -9.48 -0.88
N ASP A 54 -10.04 -10.37 -1.52
CA ASP A 54 -10.08 -10.52 -2.97
C ASP A 54 -10.59 -9.23 -3.65
N ARG A 55 -11.68 -8.65 -3.14
CA ARG A 55 -12.21 -7.37 -3.64
C ARG A 55 -11.20 -6.22 -3.47
N MET A 56 -10.48 -6.18 -2.35
CA MET A 56 -9.41 -5.21 -2.11
C MET A 56 -8.27 -5.38 -3.11
N LEU A 57 -7.88 -6.61 -3.42
CA LEU A 57 -6.83 -6.89 -4.39
C LEU A 57 -7.24 -6.43 -5.79
N ALA A 58 -8.47 -6.74 -6.21
CA ALA A 58 -9.01 -6.29 -7.50
C ALA A 58 -9.03 -4.76 -7.61
N ASP A 59 -9.63 -4.06 -6.63
CA ASP A 59 -9.72 -2.59 -6.61
C ASP A 59 -8.33 -1.93 -6.63
N SER A 60 -7.43 -2.40 -5.78
CA SER A 60 -6.08 -1.83 -5.67
C SER A 60 -5.23 -2.08 -6.93
N THR A 61 -5.41 -3.23 -7.59
CA THR A 61 -4.71 -3.56 -8.83
C THR A 61 -5.16 -2.64 -9.96
N GLU A 62 -6.47 -2.47 -10.14
CA GLU A 62 -7.04 -1.58 -11.15
C GLU A 62 -6.55 -0.14 -10.94
N LYS A 63 -6.60 0.36 -9.70
CA LYS A 63 -6.12 1.71 -9.37
C LYS A 63 -4.63 1.89 -9.62
N LEU A 64 -3.81 0.90 -9.29
CA LEU A 64 -2.37 0.98 -9.51
C LEU A 64 -2.03 0.95 -11.00
N GLU A 65 -2.72 0.13 -11.80
CA GLU A 65 -2.57 0.13 -13.26
C GLU A 65 -2.91 1.50 -13.86
N GLN A 66 -4.00 2.11 -13.41
CA GLN A 66 -4.39 3.45 -13.84
C GLN A 66 -3.34 4.49 -13.42
N LYS A 67 -2.86 4.45 -12.18
CA LYS A 67 -1.83 5.35 -11.67
C LYS A 67 -0.51 5.23 -12.44
N ASN A 68 -0.11 4.01 -12.80
CA ASN A 68 1.08 3.77 -13.60
C ASN A 68 0.96 4.37 -15.01
N LYS A 69 -0.23 4.31 -15.64
CA LYS A 69 -0.47 4.98 -16.93
C LYS A 69 -0.35 6.50 -16.80
N GLU A 70 -0.90 7.08 -15.75
CA GLU A 70 -0.79 8.51 -15.46
C GLU A 70 0.67 8.94 -15.26
N ALA A 71 1.43 8.17 -14.47
CA ALA A 71 2.85 8.43 -14.24
C ALA A 71 3.65 8.37 -15.55
N ILE A 72 3.45 7.34 -16.37
CA ILE A 72 4.12 7.21 -17.68
C ILE A 72 3.76 8.38 -18.60
N ASN A 73 2.49 8.76 -18.66
CA ASN A 73 2.05 9.89 -19.47
C ASN A 73 2.72 11.19 -19.02
N PHE A 74 2.77 11.46 -17.71
CA PHE A 74 3.47 12.63 -17.17
C PHE A 74 4.97 12.61 -17.50
N LEU A 75 5.66 11.51 -17.20
CA LEU A 75 7.09 11.37 -17.46
C LEU A 75 7.43 11.52 -18.95
N SER A 76 6.55 11.08 -19.85
CA SER A 76 6.73 11.24 -21.31
C SER A 76 6.68 12.71 -21.77
N THR A 77 6.15 13.62 -20.96
CA THR A 77 6.13 15.06 -21.27
C THR A 77 7.40 15.79 -20.83
N LEU A 78 8.23 15.16 -19.99
CA LEU A 78 9.47 15.74 -19.52
C LEU A 78 10.51 15.64 -20.63
N ILE A 79 11.01 16.80 -21.10
CA ILE A 79 12.04 16.87 -22.13
C ILE A 79 13.33 16.31 -21.54
N THR A 80 13.78 15.14 -22.00
CA THR A 80 15.10 14.60 -21.66
C THR A 80 16.17 15.32 -22.48
N ILE A 81 17.23 15.78 -21.82
CA ILE A 81 18.44 16.26 -22.50
C ILE A 81 19.08 15.04 -23.19
N GLU A 82 19.62 15.20 -24.40
CA GLU A 82 20.38 14.13 -25.06
C GLU A 82 21.45 13.58 -24.10
N ASP A 83 21.52 12.25 -23.95
CA ASP A 83 22.32 11.46 -22.99
C ASP A 83 21.71 11.16 -21.60
N GLU A 84 20.50 11.62 -21.28
CA GLU A 84 19.80 11.22 -20.04
C GLU A 84 19.00 9.91 -20.23
N GLU A 85 19.09 8.97 -19.28
CA GLU A 85 18.32 7.72 -19.34
C GLU A 85 16.82 8.03 -19.27
N ASP A 86 16.08 7.65 -20.32
CA ASP A 86 14.64 7.90 -20.47
C ASP A 86 13.89 7.65 -19.14
N ALA A 87 13.30 8.70 -18.57
CA ALA A 87 12.60 8.64 -17.29
C ALA A 87 11.48 7.57 -17.27
N VAL A 88 10.84 7.32 -18.42
CA VAL A 88 9.84 6.25 -18.56
C VAL A 88 10.49 4.87 -18.42
N LYS A 89 11.70 4.68 -18.95
CA LYS A 89 12.45 3.43 -18.83
C LYS A 89 12.87 3.17 -17.39
N LEU A 90 13.40 4.19 -16.69
CA LEU A 90 13.74 4.10 -15.27
C LEU A 90 12.52 3.77 -14.41
N PHE A 91 11.40 4.46 -14.64
CA PHE A 91 10.15 4.20 -13.93
C PHE A 91 9.66 2.76 -14.13
N LYS A 92 9.69 2.23 -15.37
CA LYS A 92 9.30 0.85 -15.65
C LYS A 92 10.20 -0.16 -14.92
N ALA A 93 11.50 0.11 -14.84
CA ALA A 93 12.44 -0.74 -14.10
C ALA A 93 12.14 -0.73 -12.59
N ASP A 94 11.87 0.44 -12.03
CA ASP A 94 11.48 0.59 -10.62
C ASP A 94 10.16 -0.15 -10.32
N GLN A 95 9.12 0.02 -11.15
CA GLN A 95 7.85 -0.71 -11.01
C GLN A 95 8.03 -2.24 -11.06
N ALA A 96 8.91 -2.72 -11.94
CA ALA A 96 9.23 -4.15 -12.01
C ALA A 96 9.93 -4.64 -10.73
N ALA A 97 10.88 -3.86 -10.19
CA ALA A 97 11.56 -4.17 -8.93
C ALA A 97 10.58 -4.16 -7.75
N TRP A 98 9.69 -3.16 -7.69
CA TRP A 98 8.65 -3.07 -6.67
C TRP A 98 7.69 -4.27 -6.73
N LYS A 99 7.27 -4.71 -7.92
CA LYS A 99 6.42 -5.90 -8.07
C LYS A 99 7.10 -7.15 -7.52
N ASN A 100 8.40 -7.33 -7.79
CA ASN A 100 9.18 -8.44 -7.23
C ASN A 100 9.28 -8.36 -5.70
N TYR A 101 9.48 -7.15 -5.15
CA TYR A 101 9.44 -6.92 -3.71
C TYR A 101 8.10 -7.39 -3.11
N VAL A 102 6.96 -6.99 -3.68
CA VAL A 102 5.63 -7.35 -3.17
C VAL A 102 5.45 -8.87 -3.12
N VAL A 103 5.81 -9.58 -4.20
CA VAL A 103 5.72 -11.05 -4.27
C VAL A 103 6.49 -11.70 -3.11
N HIS A 104 7.75 -11.29 -2.90
CA HIS A 104 8.56 -11.86 -1.83
C HIS A 104 8.08 -11.46 -0.43
N ARG A 105 7.66 -10.20 -0.26
CA ARG A 105 7.16 -9.67 1.00
C ARG A 105 5.89 -10.41 1.45
N CYS A 106 4.94 -10.60 0.54
CA CYS A 106 3.68 -11.26 0.86
C CYS A 106 3.84 -12.78 1.04
N ALA A 107 4.76 -13.41 0.31
CA ALA A 107 5.16 -14.79 0.60
C ALA A 107 5.81 -14.93 1.99
N TYR A 108 6.70 -14.01 2.37
CA TYR A 108 7.30 -13.99 3.71
C TYR A 108 6.25 -13.77 4.80
N ARG A 109 5.35 -12.79 4.66
CA ARG A 109 4.27 -12.58 5.63
C ARG A 109 3.37 -13.82 5.79
N GLY A 110 3.12 -14.53 4.68
CA GLY A 110 2.34 -15.76 4.66
C GLY A 110 3.07 -17.00 5.20
N HIS A 111 4.37 -16.92 5.52
CA HIS A 111 5.18 -18.07 5.95
C HIS A 111 4.60 -18.88 7.14
N PRO A 112 3.86 -18.29 8.12
CA PRO A 112 3.31 -19.04 9.23
C PRO A 112 2.13 -19.95 8.83
N TYR A 113 1.53 -19.73 7.66
CA TYR A 113 0.34 -20.44 7.21
C TYR A 113 0.70 -21.57 6.25
N ILE A 114 -0.15 -22.60 6.22
CA ILE A 114 -0.06 -23.66 5.22
C ILE A 114 -0.26 -23.02 3.85
N LYS A 115 0.74 -23.17 2.97
CA LYS A 115 0.69 -22.66 1.61
C LYS A 115 -0.60 -23.10 0.91
N ASP A 116 -1.22 -22.17 0.18
CA ASP A 116 -2.47 -22.36 -0.57
C ASP A 116 -3.71 -22.70 0.29
N SER A 117 -3.60 -22.65 1.63
CA SER A 117 -4.78 -22.67 2.51
C SER A 117 -5.59 -21.38 2.36
N PRO A 118 -6.89 -21.38 2.68
CA PRO A 118 -7.70 -20.17 2.67
C PRO A 118 -7.08 -19.03 3.49
N VAL A 119 -6.49 -19.35 4.65
CA VAL A 119 -5.77 -18.41 5.54
C VAL A 119 -4.55 -17.79 4.88
N TYR A 120 -3.79 -18.61 4.16
CA TYR A 120 -2.65 -18.13 3.39
C TYR A 120 -3.10 -17.21 2.24
N LEU A 121 -4.12 -17.61 1.49
CA LEU A 121 -4.64 -16.84 0.35
C LEU A 121 -5.19 -15.49 0.79
N SER A 122 -6.09 -15.43 1.79
CA SER A 122 -6.60 -14.15 2.28
C SER A 122 -5.49 -13.24 2.84
N ASN A 123 -4.49 -13.79 3.54
CA ASN A 123 -3.35 -12.99 4.00
C ASN A 123 -2.51 -12.46 2.84
N LYS A 124 -2.31 -13.27 1.81
CA LYS A 124 -1.59 -12.88 0.62
C LYS A 124 -2.34 -11.78 -0.13
N ASP A 125 -3.62 -11.95 -0.39
CA ASP A 125 -4.46 -10.97 -1.09
C ASP A 125 -4.52 -9.65 -0.32
N LEU A 126 -4.71 -9.70 1.00
CA LEU A 126 -4.64 -8.51 1.85
C LEU A 126 -3.27 -7.83 1.74
N CYS A 127 -2.18 -8.60 1.80
CA CYS A 127 -0.84 -8.06 1.70
C CYS A 127 -0.60 -7.35 0.37
N GLU A 128 -0.89 -8.02 -0.74
CA GLU A 128 -0.72 -7.47 -2.08
C GLU A 128 -1.58 -6.22 -2.27
N ALA A 129 -2.84 -6.25 -1.81
CA ALA A 129 -3.72 -5.10 -1.87
C ALA A 129 -3.18 -3.89 -1.09
N VAL A 130 -2.69 -4.09 0.14
CA VAL A 130 -2.12 -3.01 0.95
C VAL A 130 -0.86 -2.44 0.32
N GLU A 131 0.03 -3.28 -0.21
CA GLU A 131 1.22 -2.78 -0.90
C GLU A 131 0.86 -2.00 -2.17
N ASN A 132 -0.15 -2.43 -2.93
CA ASN A 132 -0.68 -1.68 -4.07
C ASN A 132 -1.16 -0.29 -3.65
N TYR A 133 -1.99 -0.18 -2.60
CA TYR A 133 -2.44 1.12 -2.09
C TYR A 133 -1.29 2.01 -1.64
N ARG A 134 -0.28 1.46 -0.97
CA ARG A 134 0.90 2.22 -0.54
C ARG A 134 1.75 2.70 -1.72
N ARG A 135 1.85 1.91 -2.79
CA ARG A 135 2.54 2.33 -4.01
C ARG A 135 1.78 3.47 -4.70
N ILE A 136 0.45 3.40 -4.76
CA ILE A 136 -0.36 4.52 -5.27
C ILE A 136 -0.07 5.80 -4.46
N GLU A 137 -0.09 5.73 -3.13
CA GLU A 137 0.20 6.86 -2.24
C GLU A 137 1.63 7.41 -2.45
N SER A 138 2.63 6.55 -2.69
CA SER A 138 4.01 7.03 -2.98
C SER A 138 4.11 7.67 -4.37
N LEU A 139 3.44 7.12 -5.39
CA LEU A 139 3.39 7.69 -6.73
C LEU A 139 2.69 9.06 -6.75
N ASP A 140 1.62 9.23 -5.96
CA ASP A 140 1.00 10.53 -5.76
C ASP A 140 1.98 11.53 -5.14
N GLY A 141 2.83 11.11 -4.19
CA GLY A 141 3.87 11.94 -3.63
C GLY A 141 4.97 12.32 -4.63
N GLU A 142 5.46 11.34 -5.40
CA GLU A 142 6.56 11.48 -6.37
C GLU A 142 6.19 12.41 -7.54
N LEU A 143 4.96 12.31 -8.07
CA LEU A 143 4.49 13.13 -9.19
C LEU A 143 4.19 14.59 -8.81
N ASN A 144 4.16 14.90 -7.52
CA ASN A 144 3.91 16.25 -6.99
C ASN A 144 5.21 16.99 -6.61
N ILE A 145 6.38 16.45 -6.93
CA ILE A 145 7.67 17.11 -6.69
C ILE A 145 7.97 18.04 -7.88
N PRO A 146 8.09 19.37 -7.66
CA PRO A 146 8.30 20.37 -8.71
C PRO A 146 9.66 20.30 -9.40
#